data_AF-A0A9E7KI50-F1
#
_entry.id   AF-A0A9E7KI50-F1
#
_cell.length_a   1.000
_cell.length_b   1.000
_cell.length_c   1.000
_cell.angle_alpha   90.00
_cell.angle_beta   90.00
_cell.angle_gamma   90.00
#
_symmetry.space_group_name_H-M   'P 1'
#
loop_
_entity.id
_entity.type
_entity.pdbx_description
1 polymer ?
#
loop_
_entity_poly.entity_id
_entity_poly.type
_entity_poly.pdbx_seq_one_letter_code
_entity_poly.pdbx_strand_id
1 'polypeptide(L)'
;MLVALWCIYSPNAYRGFAREFIKDLERMRPRAILDIIRSGENFRTATSTKMPEQGTCERCGYISSQKLCKACLLLEGLNRGLPKLGIGRARGTNGLNKRIEQRNLHSERTESSIESKQCGTLDF
;
A
#
# COMPACT_ATOMS: atom_id res chain seq x y z
N MET A 1 13.75 -30.47 3.92
CA MET A 1 13.18 -30.19 2.60
C MET A 1 11.76 -29.65 2.77
N LEU A 2 11.64 -28.40 3.23
CA LEU A 2 10.36 -27.68 3.34
C LEU A 2 10.49 -26.46 2.44
N VAL A 3 9.72 -26.44 1.35
CA VAL A 3 9.63 -25.28 0.46
C VAL A 3 8.93 -24.19 1.25
N ALA A 4 9.67 -23.15 1.63
CA ALA A 4 9.05 -21.93 2.12
C ALA A 4 8.19 -21.37 0.99
N LEU A 5 6.90 -21.14 1.28
CA LEU A 5 5.96 -20.39 0.45
C LEU A 5 6.32 -18.89 0.48
N TRP A 6 7.61 -18.55 0.33
CA TRP A 6 8.04 -17.18 0.22
C TRP A 6 7.74 -16.68 -1.20
N CYS A 7 7.23 -15.46 -1.32
CA CYS A 7 7.10 -14.85 -2.64
C CYS A 7 8.46 -14.25 -2.99
N ILE A 8 9.10 -14.74 -4.07
CA ILE A 8 10.40 -14.20 -4.52
C ILE A 8 10.32 -12.70 -4.85
N TYR A 9 9.13 -12.20 -5.17
CA TYR A 9 8.89 -10.78 -5.46
C TYR A 9 8.73 -9.90 -4.21
N SER A 10 8.77 -10.48 -3.01
CA SER A 10 8.65 -9.72 -1.75
C SER A 10 9.56 -10.30 -0.66
N PRO A 11 10.88 -10.14 -0.80
CA PRO A 11 11.84 -10.70 0.16
C PRO A 11 11.74 -10.08 1.56
N ASN A 12 11.34 -8.81 1.67
CA ASN A 12 11.29 -8.05 2.93
C ASN A 12 9.85 -7.79 3.39
N ALA A 13 9.06 -8.86 3.55
CA ALA A 13 7.67 -8.73 3.97
C ALA A 13 7.56 -8.41 5.47
N TYR A 14 7.14 -7.18 5.82
CA TYR A 14 6.96 -6.72 7.21
C TYR A 14 6.07 -7.65 8.07
N ARG A 15 5.10 -8.34 7.45
CA ARG A 15 4.23 -9.31 8.14
C ARG A 15 4.99 -10.45 8.81
N GLY A 16 6.16 -10.85 8.30
CA GLY A 16 7.01 -11.87 8.92
C GLY A 16 7.56 -11.39 10.26
N PHE A 17 8.19 -10.21 10.26
CA PHE A 17 8.72 -9.55 11.46
C PHE A 17 7.64 -9.36 12.54
N ALA A 18 6.44 -8.95 12.16
CA ALA A 18 5.34 -8.80 13.12
C ALA A 18 4.92 -10.14 13.77
N ARG A 19 4.95 -11.26 13.01
CA ARG A 19 4.66 -12.59 13.56
C ARG A 19 5.73 -13.06 14.53
N GLU A 20 7.00 -12.84 14.19
CA GLU A 20 8.13 -13.18 15.05
C GLU A 20 8.07 -12.40 16.37
N PHE A 21 7.84 -11.08 16.29
CA PHE A 21 7.65 -10.25 17.48
C PHE A 21 6.49 -10.74 18.37
N ILE A 22 5.34 -11.10 17.78
CA ILE A 22 4.22 -11.66 18.56
C ILE A 22 4.59 -12.99 19.23
N LYS A 23 5.42 -13.82 18.56
CA LYS A 23 5.92 -15.07 19.15
C LYS A 23 6.89 -14.85 20.30
N ASP A 24 7.72 -13.82 20.23
CA ASP A 24 8.58 -13.45 21.35
C ASP A 24 7.77 -12.92 22.54
N LEU A 25 6.70 -12.17 22.29
CA LEU A 25 5.74 -11.78 23.33
C LEU A 25 5.04 -12.98 23.97
N GLU A 26 4.64 -13.96 23.16
CA GLU A 26 3.99 -15.20 23.64
C GLU A 26 4.92 -16.02 24.55
N ARG A 27 6.23 -16.02 24.26
CA ARG A 27 7.26 -16.66 25.11
C ARG A 27 7.35 -16.03 26.50
N MET A 28 7.17 -14.71 26.62
CA MET A 28 7.16 -14.02 27.92
C MET A 28 5.80 -14.10 28.63
N ARG A 29 4.70 -13.96 27.87
CA ARG A 29 3.34 -14.02 28.39
C ARG A 29 2.46 -14.85 27.43
N PRO A 30 2.06 -16.07 27.80
CA PRO A 30 1.29 -16.96 26.91
C PRO A 30 -0.10 -16.39 26.55
N ARG A 31 -0.62 -15.43 27.33
CA ARG A 31 -1.88 -14.73 27.05
C ARG A 31 -1.75 -13.53 26.10
N ALA A 32 -0.54 -13.13 25.70
CA ALA A 32 -0.30 -11.91 24.93
C ALA A 32 -1.14 -11.82 23.65
N ILE A 33 -1.26 -12.91 22.90
CA ILE A 33 -2.06 -12.92 21.67
C ILE A 33 -3.55 -12.67 21.92
N LEU A 34 -4.12 -13.27 22.97
CA LEU A 34 -5.51 -13.09 23.35
C LEU A 34 -5.77 -11.68 23.86
N ASP A 35 -4.83 -11.13 24.62
CA ASP A 35 -4.91 -9.78 25.16
C ASP A 35 -4.84 -8.74 24.00
N ILE A 36 -4.02 -8.97 22.98
CA ILE A 36 -3.96 -8.15 21.75
C ILE A 36 -5.28 -8.21 20.98
N ILE A 37 -5.84 -9.41 20.78
CA ILE A 37 -7.12 -9.57 20.06
C ILE A 37 -8.24 -8.84 20.80
N ARG A 38 -8.38 -9.07 22.11
CA ARG A 38 -9.41 -8.42 22.93
C ARG A 38 -9.24 -6.89 22.92
N SER A 39 -8.01 -6.41 23.05
CA SER A 39 -7.70 -4.98 22.91
C SER A 39 -8.15 -4.44 21.55
N GLY A 40 -7.91 -5.17 20.47
CA GLY A 40 -8.34 -4.81 19.11
C GLY A 40 -9.86 -4.82 18.91
N GLU A 41 -10.56 -5.80 19.49
CA GLU A 41 -12.04 -5.86 19.45
C GLU A 41 -12.68 -4.72 20.24
N ASN A 42 -12.09 -4.37 21.39
CA ASN A 42 -12.54 -3.25 22.21
C ASN A 42 -12.06 -1.88 21.70
N PHE A 43 -11.19 -1.85 20.68
CA PHE A 43 -10.64 -0.61 20.13
C PHE A 43 -11.70 0.15 19.32
N ARG A 44 -12.28 1.19 19.93
CA ARG A 44 -13.22 2.09 19.26
C ARG A 44 -12.47 3.28 18.67
N THR A 45 -12.47 3.39 17.34
CA THR A 45 -11.99 4.60 16.65
C THR A 45 -12.96 5.75 16.84
N ALA A 46 -12.45 6.95 17.11
CA ALA A 46 -13.28 8.16 17.22
C ALA A 46 -14.10 8.36 15.93
N THR A 47 -15.43 8.41 16.07
CA THR A 47 -16.40 8.61 14.98
C THR A 47 -16.32 9.98 14.32
N SER A 48 -15.43 10.87 14.78
CA SER A 48 -15.17 12.17 14.15
C SER A 48 -14.49 12.07 12.78
N THR A 49 -14.04 10.89 12.36
CA THR A 49 -13.43 10.69 11.04
C THR A 49 -14.51 10.42 10.00
N LYS A 50 -14.61 11.28 8.98
CA LYS A 50 -15.54 11.10 7.86
C LYS A 50 -15.19 9.80 7.12
N MET A 51 -16.05 8.80 7.22
CA MET A 51 -15.92 7.59 6.41
C MET A 51 -16.24 7.94 4.95
N PRO A 52 -15.42 7.51 3.97
CA PRO A 52 -15.74 7.71 2.57
C PRO A 52 -17.00 6.90 2.21
N GLU A 53 -17.86 7.50 1.38
CA GLU A 53 -19.03 6.82 0.85
C GLU A 53 -18.60 5.61 0.00
N GLN A 54 -19.32 4.51 0.14
CA GLN A 54 -19.09 3.32 -0.66
C GLN A 54 -19.69 3.54 -2.05
N GLY A 55 -18.82 3.57 -3.07
CA GLY A 55 -19.22 3.64 -4.47
C GLY A 55 -18.85 2.37 -5.24
N THR A 56 -19.08 2.42 -6.54
CA THR A 56 -18.71 1.36 -7.49
C THR A 56 -17.80 1.93 -8.58
N CYS A 57 -16.79 1.15 -8.99
CA CYS A 57 -15.91 1.49 -10.08
C CYS A 57 -16.69 1.58 -11.40
N GLU A 58 -16.57 2.70 -12.11
CA GLU A 58 -17.26 2.92 -13.40
C GLU A 58 -16.82 1.93 -14.49
N ARG A 59 -15.60 1.38 -14.40
CA ARG A 59 -15.01 0.52 -15.44
C ARG A 59 -15.27 -0.97 -15.24
N CYS A 60 -15.26 -1.46 -14.01
CA CYS A 60 -15.42 -2.89 -13.70
C CYS A 60 -16.60 -3.21 -12.78
N GLY A 61 -17.33 -2.21 -12.28
CA GLY A 61 -18.47 -2.39 -11.39
C GLY A 61 -18.13 -2.82 -9.96
N TYR A 62 -16.86 -3.09 -9.64
CA TYR A 62 -16.45 -3.54 -8.30
C TYR A 62 -16.46 -2.40 -7.27
N ILE A 63 -16.61 -2.74 -5.99
CA ILE A 63 -16.69 -1.76 -4.89
C ILE A 63 -15.43 -0.89 -4.86
N SER A 64 -15.61 0.43 -4.80
CA SER A 64 -14.52 1.40 -4.74
C SER A 64 -14.93 2.69 -4.04
N SER A 65 -13.98 3.31 -3.33
CA SER A 65 -14.14 4.66 -2.77
C SER A 65 -13.78 5.78 -3.75
N GLN A 66 -13.36 5.43 -4.96
CA GLN A 66 -13.00 6.36 -6.05
C GLN A 66 -13.78 5.97 -7.31
N LYS A 67 -13.88 6.89 -8.28
CA LYS A 67 -14.54 6.64 -9.58
C LYS A 67 -14.00 5.41 -10.30
N LEU A 68 -12.68 5.21 -10.24
CA LEU A 68 -11.99 4.04 -10.75
C LEU A 68 -11.27 3.29 -9.62
N CYS A 69 -11.40 1.97 -9.59
CA CYS A 69 -10.70 1.15 -8.61
C CYS A 69 -9.19 1.16 -8.86
N LYS A 70 -8.43 0.86 -7.80
CA LYS A 70 -6.97 0.94 -7.88
C LYS A 70 -6.38 0.00 -8.91
N ALA A 71 -6.96 -1.18 -9.07
CA ALA A 71 -6.55 -2.15 -10.09
C ALA A 71 -6.75 -1.60 -11.50
N CYS A 72 -7.92 -1.03 -11.82
CA CYS A 72 -8.19 -0.46 -13.14
C CYS A 72 -7.25 0.71 -13.47
N LEU A 73 -6.96 1.59 -12.51
CA LEU A 73 -6.02 2.69 -12.69
C LEU A 73 -4.59 2.19 -12.96
N LEU A 74 -4.15 1.15 -12.25
CA LEU A 74 -2.82 0.56 -12.45
C LEU A 74 -2.70 -0.14 -13.80
N LEU A 75 -3.73 -0.88 -14.22
CA LEU A 75 -3.77 -1.52 -15.54
C LEU A 75 -3.73 -0.48 -16.67
N GLU A 76 -4.43 0.63 -16.51
CA GLU A 76 -4.36 1.75 -17.46
C GLU A 76 -2.97 2.39 -17.51
N GLY A 77 -2.32 2.57 -16.36
CA GLY A 77 -0.93 3.01 -16.27
C GLY A 77 0.03 2.08 -17.00
N LEU A 78 -0.11 0.77 -16.80
CA LEU A 78 0.73 -0.23 -17.48
C LEU A 78 0.51 -0.23 -18.99
N ASN A 79 -0.73 -0.21 -19.46
CA ASN A 79 -1.04 -0.20 -20.90
C ASN A 79 -0.56 1.07 -21.62
N ARG A 80 -0.43 2.19 -20.89
CA ARG A 80 0.09 3.46 -21.43
C ARG A 80 1.61 3.63 -21.24
N GLY A 81 2.31 2.64 -20.68
CA GLY A 81 3.73 2.75 -20.37
C GLY A 81 4.06 3.72 -19.22
N LEU A 82 3.07 4.06 -18.38
CA LEU A 82 3.19 4.95 -17.22
C LEU A 82 3.02 4.15 -15.91
N PRO A 83 4.01 3.32 -15.51
CA PRO A 83 3.87 2.42 -14.37
C PRO A 83 3.73 3.14 -13.02
N LYS A 84 4.13 4.41 -12.94
CA LYS A 84 3.99 5.23 -11.73
C LYS A 84 2.58 5.83 -11.56
N LEU A 85 1.70 5.69 -12.56
CA LEU A 85 0.33 6.21 -12.50
C LEU A 85 -0.45 5.48 -11.40
N GLY A 86 -0.80 6.21 -10.34
CA GLY A 86 -1.47 5.65 -9.17
C GLY A 86 -0.54 5.09 -8.09
N ILE A 87 0.78 5.04 -8.27
CA ILE A 87 1.70 4.58 -7.23
C ILE A 87 2.24 5.80 -6.48
N GLY A 88 1.43 6.33 -5.56
CA GLY A 88 1.76 7.48 -4.74
C GLY A 88 0.54 8.06 -4.03
N ARG A 89 0.69 8.50 -2.77
CA ARG A 89 -0.34 9.31 -2.10
C ARG A 89 -0.23 10.72 -2.68
N ALA A 90 -1.26 11.19 -3.37
CA ALA A 90 -1.43 12.61 -3.62
C ALA A 90 -1.73 13.27 -2.28
N ARG A 91 -0.70 13.62 -1.50
CA ARG A 91 -0.88 14.60 -0.43
C ARG A 91 -1.27 15.89 -1.13
N GLY A 92 -2.46 16.40 -0.83
CA GLY A 92 -3.11 17.46 -1.58
C GLY A 92 -2.17 18.60 -1.97
N THR A 93 -1.84 18.67 -3.25
CA THR A 93 -1.52 19.91 -3.94
C THR A 93 -2.19 19.84 -5.31
N ASN A 94 -3.27 20.61 -5.44
CA ASN A 94 -3.76 21.09 -6.72
C ASN A 94 -2.56 21.75 -7.44
N GLY A 95 -2.07 21.19 -8.55
CA GLY A 95 -0.97 21.83 -9.28
C GLY A 95 -0.21 21.03 -10.34
N LEU A 96 -0.51 19.75 -10.62
CA LEU A 96 0.25 18.97 -11.61
C LEU A 96 -0.42 18.80 -12.98
N ASN A 97 -1.54 19.46 -13.24
CA ASN A 97 -2.20 19.40 -14.56
C ASN A 97 -1.57 20.31 -15.63
N LYS A 98 -0.50 21.05 -15.32
CA LYS A 98 0.18 21.95 -16.29
C LYS A 98 1.52 21.44 -16.84
N ARG A 99 2.00 20.24 -16.48
CA ARG A 99 3.34 19.75 -16.91
C ARG A 99 3.34 18.55 -17.87
N ILE A 100 2.17 17.98 -18.19
CA ILE A 100 2.11 16.77 -19.04
C ILE A 100 2.34 17.11 -20.53
N GLU A 101 2.04 18.34 -20.97
CA GLU A 101 2.24 18.73 -22.38
C GLU A 101 3.70 18.98 -22.80
N GLN A 102 4.65 19.15 -21.86
CA GLN A 102 6.03 19.57 -22.19
C GLN A 102 7.11 18.49 -22.01
N ARG A 103 6.77 17.26 -21.60
CA ARG A 103 7.75 16.16 -21.43
C ARG A 103 7.83 15.18 -22.60
N ASN A 104 7.20 15.48 -23.73
CA ASN A 104 7.35 14.70 -24.96
C ASN A 104 8.71 14.91 -25.68
N LEU A 105 9.70 15.57 -25.07
CA LEU A 105 10.95 15.95 -25.77
C LEU A 105 12.28 15.60 -25.08
N HIS A 106 12.34 14.89 -23.94
CA HIS A 106 13.66 14.61 -23.35
C HIS A 106 13.82 13.28 -22.61
N SER A 107 14.65 12.45 -23.23
CA SER A 107 15.66 11.60 -22.62
C SER A 107 15.27 10.20 -22.18
N GLU A 108 15.53 9.28 -23.09
CA GLU A 108 16.20 8.02 -22.80
C GLU A 108 17.39 8.19 -21.82
N ARG A 109 17.69 7.08 -21.12
CA ARG A 109 18.81 6.84 -20.18
C ARG A 109 18.65 7.43 -18.76
N THR A 110 18.35 6.55 -17.80
CA THR A 110 19.39 6.05 -16.87
C THR A 110 18.84 4.91 -16.01
N GLU A 111 19.60 3.82 -16.12
CA GLU A 111 19.81 2.63 -15.30
C GLU A 111 18.95 2.33 -14.07
N SER A 112 18.69 1.02 -13.99
CA SER A 112 18.28 0.25 -12.83
C SER A 112 19.00 0.63 -11.55
N SER A 113 18.22 1.08 -10.56
CA SER A 113 18.47 0.75 -9.17
C SER A 113 17.11 0.48 -8.54
N ILE A 114 16.78 -0.81 -8.44
CA ILE A 114 15.72 -1.29 -7.54
C ILE A 114 16.31 -1.16 -6.14
N GLU A 115 16.52 0.06 -5.68
CA GLU A 115 16.68 0.31 -4.26
C GLU A 115 15.29 0.16 -3.65
N SER A 116 15.15 -0.95 -2.93
CA SER A 116 14.08 -1.20 -1.99
C SER A 116 13.96 0.03 -1.10
N LYS A 117 13.08 0.98 -1.46
CA LYS A 117 12.82 2.14 -0.61
C LYS A 117 12.38 1.58 0.73
N GLN A 118 13.21 1.84 1.73
CA GLN A 118 12.98 1.49 3.11
C GLN A 118 11.54 1.82 3.45
N CYS A 119 10.81 0.80 3.90
CA CYS A 119 9.44 0.94 4.33
C CYS A 119 9.41 1.99 5.44
N GLY A 120 8.86 3.16 5.12
CA GLY A 120 8.50 4.26 6.01
C GLY A 120 9.32 4.44 7.29
N THR A 121 10.05 5.55 7.38
CA THR A 121 10.20 6.21 8.67
C THR A 121 8.80 6.54 9.19
N LEU A 122 8.27 5.67 10.06
CA LEU A 122 7.15 5.97 10.94
C LEU A 122 7.77 6.71 12.12
N ASP A 123 7.86 8.03 12.00
CA ASP A 123 8.05 8.88 13.17
C ASP A 123 6.77 8.73 14.02
N PHE A 124 6.92 8.19 15.23
CA PHE A 124 5.84 8.02 16.20
C PHE A 124 5.27 9.37 16.66
#